data_AF-A0A9E0YF11-F1
#
_entry.id   AF-A0A9E0YF11-F1
#
_cell.length_a   1.000
_cell.length_b   1.000
_cell.length_c   1.000
_cell.angle_alpha   90.00
_cell.angle_beta   90.00
_cell.angle_gamma   90.00
#
_symmetry.space_group_name_H-M   'P 1'
#
loop_
_entity.id
_entity.type
_entity.pdbx_description
1 polymer ?
#
loop_
_entity_poly.entity_id
_entity_poly.type
_entity_poly.pdbx_seq_one_letter_code
_entity_poly.pdbx_strand_id
1 'polypeptide(L)'
;MDESSGSSSDSHTKSKGSVTVAGVAFSHAEIFSVVDDFYHRIENDPVLRVPFRSVGDWPYHIERLAHFWWIRFGGTPYLFNHYNPVPKHFFAGFNSEFLARWLGLFRETIEAHLRPEQSEVWNAIAERMGDALSLKNEQFRNAIERTRDERRP
;
A
#
# COMPACT_ATOMS: atom_id res chain seq x y z
N MET A 1 -52.63 -16.82 -11.97
CA MET A 1 -52.13 -16.56 -13.33
C MET A 1 -51.92 -15.07 -13.41
N ASP A 2 -50.74 -14.51 -13.54
CA ASP A 2 -49.38 -15.04 -13.54
C ASP A 2 -48.46 -13.85 -13.24
N GLU A 3 -47.29 -14.13 -12.69
CA GLU A 3 -46.27 -13.19 -12.29
C GLU A 3 -45.77 -12.34 -13.47
N SER A 4 -45.36 -11.10 -13.19
CA SER A 4 -44.16 -10.56 -13.83
C SER A 4 -43.47 -9.55 -12.92
N SER A 5 -42.51 -10.14 -12.23
CA SER A 5 -41.34 -9.58 -11.58
C SER A 5 -40.57 -8.57 -12.44
N GLY A 6 -40.05 -7.54 -11.77
CA GLY A 6 -38.95 -6.71 -12.24
C GLY A 6 -38.16 -6.23 -11.03
N SER A 7 -37.23 -7.09 -10.58
CA SER A 7 -36.35 -6.87 -9.44
C SER A 7 -35.05 -6.17 -9.87
N SER A 8 -34.47 -5.47 -8.91
CA SER A 8 -33.04 -5.21 -8.69
C SER A 8 -32.39 -4.00 -9.34
N SER A 9 -32.09 -3.02 -8.50
CA SER A 9 -30.68 -2.77 -8.17
C SER A 9 -30.58 -2.45 -6.67
N ASP A 10 -30.20 -3.45 -5.88
CA ASP A 10 -29.87 -3.27 -4.47
C ASP A 10 -28.38 -3.55 -4.24
N SER A 11 -27.81 -2.66 -3.43
CA SER A 11 -26.66 -2.78 -2.54
C SER A 11 -25.48 -3.69 -2.90
N HIS A 12 -24.32 -3.07 -3.18
CA HIS A 12 -23.01 -3.69 -2.92
C HIS A 12 -22.07 -2.75 -2.17
N THR A 13 -22.57 -2.07 -1.14
CA THR A 13 -21.72 -1.44 -0.12
C THR A 13 -22.04 -2.05 1.24
N LYS A 14 -21.76 -3.34 1.40
CA LYS A 14 -21.64 -3.90 2.75
C LYS A 14 -20.48 -3.16 3.42
N SER A 15 -20.79 -2.36 4.43
CA SER A 15 -19.79 -1.66 5.24
C SER A 15 -18.79 -2.70 5.78
N LYS A 16 -17.65 -2.80 5.11
CA LYS A 16 -16.46 -3.41 5.70
C LYS A 16 -16.12 -2.52 6.90
N GLY A 17 -15.99 -3.12 8.08
CA GLY A 17 -16.01 -2.42 9.37
C GLY A 17 -14.90 -1.37 9.56
N SER A 18 -14.74 -0.90 10.79
CA SER A 18 -13.67 0.02 11.17
C SER A 18 -12.57 -0.66 11.98
N VAL A 19 -11.35 -0.13 11.88
CA VAL A 19 -10.20 -0.46 12.71
C VAL A 19 -9.75 0.77 13.48
N THR A 20 -9.17 0.58 14.66
CA THR A 20 -8.67 1.68 15.48
C THR A 20 -7.17 1.55 15.66
N VAL A 21 -6.43 2.60 15.29
CA VAL A 21 -4.97 2.67 15.43
C VAL A 21 -4.64 3.91 16.25
N ALA A 22 -3.92 3.72 17.36
CA ALA A 22 -3.57 4.82 18.28
C ALA A 22 -4.78 5.66 18.74
N GLY A 23 -5.95 5.04 18.89
CA GLY A 23 -7.19 5.72 19.29
C GLY A 23 -7.97 6.37 18.15
N VAL A 24 -7.44 6.37 16.92
CA VAL A 24 -8.08 6.94 15.74
C VAL A 24 -8.74 5.85 14.89
N ALA A 25 -10.01 6.03 14.52
CA ALA A 25 -10.76 5.09 13.72
C ALA A 25 -10.54 5.29 12.21
N PHE A 26 -10.39 4.19 11.48
CA PHE A 26 -10.33 4.13 10.02
C PHE A 26 -11.37 3.12 9.53
N SER A 27 -12.26 3.54 8.64
CA SER A 27 -13.12 2.64 7.89
C SER A 27 -12.33 1.94 6.79
N HIS A 28 -12.81 0.77 6.38
CA HIS A 28 -12.25 0.09 5.21
C HIS A 28 -12.36 0.96 3.94
N ALA A 29 -13.46 1.70 3.77
CA ALA A 29 -13.67 2.56 2.61
C ALA A 29 -12.67 3.73 2.53
N GLU A 30 -12.33 4.35 3.67
CA GLU A 30 -11.27 5.36 3.75
C GLU A 30 -9.91 4.77 3.34
N ILE A 31 -9.57 3.59 3.87
CA ILE A 31 -8.31 2.90 3.52
C ILE A 31 -8.26 2.58 2.02
N PHE A 32 -9.36 2.05 1.47
CA PHE A 32 -9.44 1.73 0.05
C PHE A 32 -9.30 2.99 -0.82
N SER A 33 -9.99 4.08 -0.49
CA SER A 33 -9.98 5.32 -1.28
C SER A 33 -8.58 5.96 -1.34
N VAL A 34 -7.87 5.99 -0.21
CA VAL A 34 -6.47 6.46 -0.16
C VAL A 34 -5.58 5.58 -1.04
N VAL A 35 -5.70 4.26 -0.92
CA VAL A 35 -4.84 3.33 -1.68
C VAL A 35 -5.14 3.41 -3.17
N ASP A 36 -6.42 3.45 -3.55
CA ASP A 36 -6.85 3.57 -4.94
C ASP A 36 -6.30 4.84 -5.60
N ASP A 37 -6.53 6.02 -5.01
CA ASP A 37 -6.01 7.29 -5.53
C ASP A 37 -4.48 7.29 -5.56
N PHE A 38 -3.83 6.82 -4.48
CA PHE A 38 -2.37 6.81 -4.41
C PHE A 38 -1.73 6.00 -5.55
N TYR A 39 -2.27 4.83 -5.86
CA TYR A 39 -1.73 4.00 -6.93
C TYR A 39 -2.07 4.51 -8.33
N HIS A 40 -3.22 5.18 -8.52
CA HIS A 40 -3.47 5.96 -9.73
C HIS A 40 -2.44 7.08 -9.91
N ARG A 41 -2.06 7.79 -8.84
CA ARG A 41 -0.99 8.81 -8.92
C ARG A 41 0.38 8.19 -9.20
N ILE A 42 0.71 7.05 -8.61
CA ILE A 42 1.95 6.30 -8.91
C ILE A 42 2.03 5.94 -10.39
N GLU A 43 0.93 5.45 -10.98
CA GLU A 43 0.91 5.05 -12.38
C GLU A 43 1.27 6.21 -13.33
N ASN A 44 0.88 7.43 -12.95
CA ASN A 44 1.14 8.65 -13.69
C ASN A 44 2.49 9.31 -13.35
N ASP A 45 3.18 8.87 -12.29
CA ASP A 45 4.47 9.42 -11.89
C ASP A 45 5.63 8.84 -12.73
N PRO A 46 6.47 9.67 -13.37
CA PRO A 46 7.49 9.18 -14.30
C PRO A 46 8.54 8.26 -13.68
N VAL A 47 8.80 8.40 -12.37
CA VAL A 47 9.80 7.66 -11.61
C VAL A 47 9.14 6.50 -10.85
N LEU A 48 8.10 6.80 -10.06
CA LEU A 48 7.45 5.82 -9.19
C LEU A 48 6.74 4.73 -9.98
N ARG A 49 6.29 4.98 -11.22
CA ARG A 49 5.66 3.95 -12.06
C ARG A 49 6.61 2.81 -12.47
N VAL A 50 7.93 3.03 -12.45
CA VAL A 50 8.90 2.10 -13.06
C VAL A 50 8.84 0.69 -12.44
N PRO A 51 8.82 0.52 -11.10
CA PRO A 51 8.67 -0.81 -10.49
C PRO A 51 7.33 -1.48 -10.75
N PHE A 52 6.30 -0.72 -11.11
CA PHE A 52 4.92 -1.20 -11.30
C PHE A 52 4.58 -1.51 -12.77
N ARG A 53 5.51 -1.33 -13.71
CA ARG A 53 5.27 -1.62 -15.15
C ARG A 53 4.85 -3.06 -15.46
N SER A 54 5.09 -4.00 -14.55
CA SER A 54 4.71 -5.42 -14.70
C SER A 54 3.32 -5.74 -14.12
N VAL A 55 2.63 -4.76 -13.54
CA VAL A 55 1.25 -4.93 -13.06
C VAL A 55 0.33 -5.04 -14.28
N GLY A 56 -0.25 -6.23 -14.47
CA GLY A 56 -1.21 -6.49 -15.56
C GLY A 56 -2.68 -6.27 -15.18
N ASP A 57 -2.99 -6.36 -13.89
CA ASP A 57 -4.35 -6.19 -13.33
C ASP A 57 -4.28 -5.20 -12.17
N TRP A 58 -4.57 -3.92 -12.48
CA TRP A 58 -4.57 -2.84 -11.52
C TRP A 58 -5.67 -2.94 -10.46
N PRO A 59 -6.95 -3.21 -10.80
CA PRO A 59 -7.99 -3.43 -9.80
C PRO A 59 -7.62 -4.48 -8.76
N TYR A 60 -7.11 -5.65 -9.20
CA TYR A 60 -6.67 -6.69 -8.28
C TYR A 60 -5.44 -6.26 -7.46
N HIS A 61 -4.50 -5.53 -8.07
CA HIS A 61 -3.33 -5.01 -7.36
C HIS A 61 -3.74 -4.06 -6.22
N ILE A 62 -4.62 -3.11 -6.51
CA ILE A 62 -5.15 -2.13 -5.54
C ILE A 62 -5.89 -2.84 -4.42
N GLU A 63 -6.73 -3.83 -4.72
CA GLU A 63 -7.44 -4.61 -3.70
C GLU A 63 -6.47 -5.29 -2.72
N ARG A 64 -5.38 -5.88 -3.24
CA ARG A 64 -4.35 -6.50 -2.41
C ARG A 64 -3.61 -5.51 -1.52
N LEU A 65 -3.37 -4.30 -2.01
CA LEU A 65 -2.68 -3.23 -1.27
C LEU A 65 -3.58 -2.62 -0.20
N ALA A 66 -4.87 -2.45 -0.48
CA ALA A 66 -5.86 -2.03 0.50
C ALA A 66 -6.02 -3.10 1.59
N HIS A 67 -6.03 -4.39 1.23
CA HIS A 67 -6.05 -5.49 2.18
C HIS A 67 -4.78 -5.53 3.06
N PHE A 68 -3.61 -5.23 2.49
CA PHE A 68 -2.38 -5.12 3.26
C PHE A 68 -2.48 -4.04 4.35
N TRP A 69 -2.92 -2.83 4.00
CA TRP A 69 -3.09 -1.73 4.97
C TRP A 69 -4.16 -2.03 6.01
N TRP A 70 -5.26 -2.65 5.60
CA TRP A 70 -6.32 -3.10 6.51
C TRP A 70 -5.79 -4.04 7.61
N ILE A 71 -5.08 -5.10 7.23
CA ILE A 71 -4.47 -6.03 8.19
C ILE A 71 -3.40 -5.30 9.03
N ARG A 72 -2.61 -4.43 8.40
CA ARG A 72 -1.56 -3.67 9.10
C ARG A 72 -2.15 -2.80 10.22
N PHE A 73 -3.38 -2.33 10.06
CA PHE A 73 -4.13 -1.56 11.05
C PHE A 73 -4.91 -2.42 12.05
N GLY A 74 -4.74 -3.74 12.00
CA GLY A 74 -5.38 -4.69 12.93
C GLY A 74 -6.73 -5.21 12.47
N GLY A 75 -7.10 -4.97 11.20
CA GLY A 75 -8.32 -5.50 10.63
C GLY A 75 -8.28 -7.00 10.38
N THR A 76 -9.43 -7.66 10.49
CA THR A 76 -9.57 -9.08 10.17
C THR A 76 -9.29 -9.33 8.69
N PRO A 77 -8.42 -10.29 8.32
CA PRO A 77 -8.16 -10.65 6.92
C PRO A 77 -9.46 -10.99 6.17
N TYR A 78 -9.63 -10.44 4.97
CA TYR A 78 -10.75 -10.73 4.07
C TYR A 78 -10.33 -11.33 2.73
N LEU A 79 -9.02 -11.42 2.46
CA LEU A 79 -8.43 -12.16 1.35
C LEU A 79 -7.46 -13.21 1.88
N PHE A 80 -7.43 -14.37 1.22
CA PHE A 80 -6.40 -15.39 1.48
C PHE A 80 -5.12 -15.02 0.72
N ASN A 81 -4.24 -14.24 1.37
CA ASN A 81 -3.02 -13.74 0.77
C ASN A 81 -1.88 -13.65 1.80
N HIS A 82 -0.66 -13.94 1.36
CA HIS A 82 0.56 -13.73 2.15
C HIS A 82 1.38 -12.57 1.56
N TYR A 83 1.76 -11.63 2.42
CA TYR A 83 2.55 -10.46 2.04
C TYR A 83 3.98 -10.63 2.49
N ASN A 84 4.92 -10.61 1.53
CA ASN A 84 6.34 -10.53 1.82
C ASN A 84 6.93 -9.28 1.14
N PRO A 85 6.70 -8.08 1.71
CA PRO A 85 7.04 -6.83 1.05
C PRO A 85 8.55 -6.65 0.90
N VAL A 86 9.36 -7.09 1.87
CA VAL A 86 10.80 -6.77 1.90
C VAL A 86 11.54 -7.21 0.61
N PRO A 87 11.48 -8.48 0.17
CA PRO A 87 12.16 -8.87 -1.07
C PRO A 87 11.64 -8.12 -2.30
N LYS A 88 10.32 -7.85 -2.36
CA LYS A 88 9.72 -7.12 -3.48
C LYS A 88 10.31 -5.72 -3.63
N HIS A 89 10.42 -4.98 -2.53
CA HIS A 89 11.01 -3.64 -2.56
C HIS A 89 12.52 -3.69 -2.83
N PHE A 90 13.24 -4.69 -2.31
CA PHE A 90 14.65 -4.88 -2.63
C PHE A 90 14.88 -5.05 -4.14
N PHE A 91 14.17 -6.00 -4.77
CA PHE A 91 14.29 -6.24 -6.21
C PHE A 91 13.76 -5.10 -7.09
N ALA A 92 12.86 -4.27 -6.55
CA ALA A 92 12.40 -3.05 -7.19
C ALA A 92 13.42 -1.90 -7.19
N GLY A 93 14.58 -2.08 -6.53
CA GLY A 93 15.60 -1.03 -6.42
C GLY A 93 15.23 0.08 -5.44
N PHE A 94 14.33 -0.20 -4.49
CA PHE A 94 13.87 0.77 -3.50
C PHE A 94 15.04 1.29 -2.65
N ASN A 95 15.25 2.60 -2.68
CA ASN A 95 16.31 3.34 -2.00
C ASN A 95 15.73 4.58 -1.29
N SER A 96 16.57 5.37 -0.62
CA SER A 96 16.15 6.56 0.14
C SER A 96 15.50 7.65 -0.73
N GLU A 97 16.00 7.88 -1.95
CA GLU A 97 15.43 8.86 -2.88
C GLU A 97 14.04 8.44 -3.35
N PHE A 98 13.90 7.17 -3.74
CA PHE A 98 12.61 6.59 -4.12
C PHE A 98 11.62 6.63 -2.96
N LEU A 99 12.07 6.29 -1.75
CA LEU A 99 11.26 6.38 -0.53
C LEU A 99 10.78 7.81 -0.28
N ALA A 100 11.66 8.81 -0.38
CA ALA A 100 11.29 10.21 -0.16
C ALA A 100 10.21 10.68 -1.14
N ARG A 101 10.34 10.34 -2.43
CA ARG A 101 9.31 10.65 -3.45
C ARG A 101 7.99 9.93 -3.17
N TRP A 102 8.07 8.64 -2.80
CA TRP A 102 6.90 7.83 -2.45
C TRP A 102 6.16 8.40 -1.23
N LEU A 103 6.88 8.76 -0.16
CA LEU A 103 6.31 9.33 1.07
C LEU A 103 5.70 10.71 0.83
N GLY A 104 6.34 11.55 0.02
CA GLY A 104 5.79 12.85 -0.36
C GLY A 104 4.44 12.70 -1.06
N LEU A 105 4.37 11.86 -2.10
CA LEU A 105 3.12 11.60 -2.81
C LEU A 105 2.07 10.94 -1.91
N PHE A 106 2.48 10.02 -1.04
CA PHE A 106 1.56 9.31 -0.14
C PHE A 106 0.95 10.26 0.89
N ARG A 107 1.74 11.18 1.44
CA ARG A 107 1.26 12.24 2.35
C ARG A 107 0.23 13.12 1.67
N GLU A 108 0.50 13.59 0.44
CA GLU A 108 -0.44 14.39 -0.33
C GLU A 108 -1.77 13.64 -0.59
N THR A 109 -1.71 12.35 -0.87
CA THR A 109 -2.92 11.54 -1.05
C THR A 109 -3.67 11.37 0.28
N ILE A 110 -2.99 11.05 1.36
CA ILE A 110 -3.61 10.89 2.69
C ILE A 110 -4.37 12.17 3.09
N GLU A 111 -3.73 13.34 2.96
CA GLU A 111 -4.31 14.62 3.36
C GLU A 111 -5.52 15.03 2.51
N ALA A 112 -5.62 14.53 1.27
CA ALA A 112 -6.75 14.78 0.39
C ALA A 112 -8.00 13.95 0.74
N HIS A 113 -7.85 12.83 1.45
CA HIS A 113 -8.95 11.89 1.74
C HIS A 113 -9.32 11.81 3.20
N LEU A 114 -8.40 12.10 4.12
CA LEU A 114 -8.55 11.82 5.53
C LEU A 114 -8.57 13.08 6.39
N ARG A 115 -9.14 12.96 7.60
CA ARG A 115 -9.06 14.01 8.61
C ARG A 115 -7.61 14.16 9.11
N PRO A 116 -7.23 15.32 9.69
CA PRO A 116 -5.87 15.54 10.17
C PRO A 116 -5.35 14.45 11.13
N GLU A 117 -6.16 14.05 12.11
CA GLU A 117 -5.82 12.99 13.08
C GLU A 117 -5.49 11.63 12.42
N GLN A 118 -6.24 11.27 11.38
CA GLN A 118 -6.02 10.03 10.63
C GLN A 118 -4.76 10.14 9.76
N SER A 119 -4.57 11.33 9.17
CA SER A 119 -3.43 11.62 8.31
C SER A 119 -2.12 11.54 9.08
N GLU A 120 -2.06 12.15 10.26
CA GLU A 120 -0.90 12.09 11.15
C GLU A 120 -0.53 10.64 11.52
N VAL A 121 -1.52 9.85 11.93
CA VAL A 121 -1.30 8.44 12.33
C VAL A 121 -0.79 7.61 11.15
N TRP A 122 -1.42 7.69 9.99
CA TRP A 122 -1.02 6.87 8.84
C TRP A 122 0.34 7.30 8.28
N ASN A 123 0.59 8.61 8.16
CA ASN A 123 1.89 9.13 7.72
C ASN A 123 3.03 8.63 8.62
N ALA A 124 2.89 8.73 9.95
CA ALA A 124 3.90 8.25 10.89
C ALA A 124 4.17 6.74 10.76
N ILE A 125 3.14 5.93 10.49
CA ILE A 125 3.29 4.49 10.27
C ILE A 125 4.04 4.23 8.95
N ALA A 126 3.67 4.94 7.89
CA ALA A 126 4.27 4.78 6.57
C ALA A 126 5.76 5.17 6.57
N GLU A 127 6.10 6.31 7.18
CA GLU A 127 7.47 6.78 7.37
C GLU A 127 8.31 5.74 8.12
N ARG A 128 7.84 5.28 9.28
CA ARG A 128 8.57 4.29 10.10
C ARG A 128 8.79 2.96 9.38
N MET A 129 7.81 2.51 8.59
CA MET A 129 7.93 1.30 7.79
C MET A 129 8.88 1.49 6.60
N GLY A 130 8.81 2.66 5.95
CA GLY A 130 9.68 3.04 4.85
C GLY A 130 11.15 3.11 5.26
N ASP A 131 11.45 3.76 6.38
CA ASP A 131 12.81 3.88 6.91
C ASP A 131 13.41 2.52 7.24
N ALA A 132 12.64 1.66 7.93
CA ALA A 132 13.06 0.31 8.27
C ALA A 132 13.35 -0.53 7.01
N LEU A 133 12.55 -0.34 5.96
CA LEU A 133 12.74 -1.01 4.68
C LEU A 133 13.98 -0.50 3.93
N SER A 134 14.17 0.81 3.87
CA SER A 134 15.33 1.45 3.23
C SER A 134 16.64 0.96 3.86
N LEU A 135 16.71 0.98 5.20
CA LEU A 135 17.85 0.48 5.95
C LEU A 135 18.13 -1.01 5.66
N LYS A 136 17.08 -1.84 5.64
CA LYS A 136 17.22 -3.27 5.36
C LYS A 136 17.73 -3.53 3.93
N ASN A 137 17.26 -2.75 2.96
CA ASN A 137 17.74 -2.86 1.58
C ASN A 137 19.20 -2.43 1.42
N GLU A 138 19.63 -1.38 2.13
CA GLU A 138 21.03 -0.98 2.18
C GLU A 138 21.91 -2.08 2.78
N GLN A 139 21.49 -2.68 3.90
CA GLN A 139 22.19 -3.80 4.51
C GLN A 139 22.33 -4.99 3.55
N PHE A 140 21.28 -5.33 2.81
CA PHE A 140 21.34 -6.39 1.79
C PHE A 140 22.29 -6.07 0.65
N ARG A 141 22.29 -4.82 0.13
CA ARG A 141 23.24 -4.40 -0.90
C ARG A 141 24.68 -4.53 -0.41
N ASN A 142 24.98 -4.00 0.77
CA ASN A 142 26.32 -4.06 1.36
C ASN A 142 26.78 -5.49 1.65
N ALA A 143 25.86 -6.41 1.97
CA ALA A 143 26.19 -7.83 2.14
C ALA A 143 26.55 -8.48 0.80
N ILE A 144 25.77 -8.22 -0.26
CA ILE A 144 26.04 -8.75 -1.61
C ILE A 144 27.37 -8.23 -2.16
N GLU A 145 27.64 -6.94 -1.99
CA GLU A 145 28.89 -6.32 -2.44
C GLU A 145 30.12 -6.92 -1.77
N ARG A 146 30.08 -7.09 -0.44
CA ARG A 146 31.16 -7.75 0.32
C ARG A 146 31.42 -9.17 -0.19
N THR A 147 30.37 -9.98 -0.37
CA THR A 147 30.54 -11.35 -0.91
C THR A 147 31.07 -11.35 -2.34
N ARG A 148 30.76 -10.34 -3.16
CA ARG A 148 31.29 -10.23 -4.52
C ARG A 148 32.78 -9.88 -4.51
N ASP A 149 33.20 -8.97 -3.63
CA ASP A 149 34.59 -8.55 -3.52
C ASP A 149 35.48 -9.66 -2.94
N GLU A 150 34.98 -10.43 -1.97
CA GLU A 150 35.67 -11.62 -1.42
C GLU A 150 35.88 -12.75 -2.44
N ARG A 151 35.07 -12.79 -3.51
CA ARG A 151 35.16 -13.79 -4.59
C ARG A 151 35.96 -13.32 -5.80
N ARG A 152 36.51 -12.10 -5.78
CA ARG A 152 37.32 -11.55 -6.88
C ARG A 152 38.75 -12.09 -6.75
N PRO A 153 39.30 -12.76 -7.80
CA PRO A 153 40.64 -13.35 -7.77
C PRO A 153 41.75 -12.31 -7.73
#